data_AF-A0A355VC71-F1
#
_entry.id   AF-A0A355VC71-F1
#
_cell.length_a   1.000
_cell.length_b   1.000
_cell.length_c   1.000
_cell.angle_alpha   90.00
_cell.angle_beta   90.00
_cell.angle_gamma   90.00
#
_symmetry.space_group_name_H-M   'P 1'
#
loop_
_entity.id
_entity.type
_entity.pdbx_description
1 polymer ?
#
loop_
_entity_poly.entity_id
_entity_poly.type
_entity_poly.pdbx_seq_one_letter_code
_entity_poly.pdbx_strand_id
1 'polypeptide(L)'
;MQLKKFVAKDMRRALMDVRQAFGEDAAILSTRSVEGGVEVVATPAPASPDKAAEFNAANEPSVSKAEFGAMRSELNSIRSLLQQRLNGLAWDQFARQTPAQAAIW
;
A
#
# COMPACT_ATOMS: atom_id res chain seq x y z
N MET A 1 -15.12 4.95 -25.91
CA MET A 1 -14.07 4.30 -25.11
C MET A 1 -14.28 2.79 -25.25
N GLN A 2 -13.43 2.07 -25.97
CA GLN A 2 -13.62 0.65 -26.30
C GLN A 2 -12.65 -0.21 -25.48
N LEU A 3 -13.20 -1.07 -24.62
CA LEU A 3 -12.43 -2.03 -23.82
C LEU A 3 -12.56 -3.42 -24.43
N LYS A 4 -11.43 -4.10 -24.71
CA LYS A 4 -11.44 -5.50 -25.15
C LYS A 4 -10.51 -6.36 -24.30
N LYS A 5 -10.95 -7.60 -24.08
CA LYS A 5 -10.18 -8.66 -23.44
C LYS A 5 -9.61 -9.59 -24.50
N PHE A 6 -8.36 -9.97 -24.32
CA PHE A 6 -7.62 -10.88 -25.19
C PHE A 6 -7.12 -12.03 -24.35
N VAL A 7 -7.41 -13.26 -24.77
CA VAL A 7 -6.95 -14.47 -24.09
C VAL A 7 -6.06 -15.23 -25.06
N ALA A 8 -4.84 -15.55 -24.64
CA ALA A 8 -3.89 -16.27 -25.47
C ALA A 8 -3.10 -17.30 -24.68
N LYS A 9 -2.48 -18.25 -25.39
CA LYS A 9 -1.64 -19.30 -24.81
C LYS A 9 -0.43 -18.77 -24.05
N ASP A 10 0.15 -17.66 -24.54
CA ASP A 10 1.37 -17.05 -23.99
C ASP A 10 1.28 -15.52 -24.08
N MET A 11 1.99 -14.80 -23.19
CA MET A 11 2.00 -13.32 -23.13
C MET A 11 2.36 -12.67 -24.46
N ARG A 12 3.30 -13.28 -25.21
CA ARG A 12 3.70 -12.81 -26.53
C ARG A 12 2.53 -12.81 -27.53
N ARG A 13 1.68 -13.84 -27.48
CA ARG A 13 0.49 -13.93 -28.34
C ARG A 13 -0.56 -12.90 -27.92
N ALA A 14 -0.81 -12.74 -26.62
CA ALA A 14 -1.74 -11.72 -26.13
C ALA A 14 -1.33 -10.30 -26.55
N LEU A 15 -0.05 -9.96 -26.46
CA LEU A 15 0.47 -8.66 -26.91
C LEU A 15 0.36 -8.47 -28.44
N MET A 16 0.55 -9.53 -29.22
CA MET A 16 0.35 -9.49 -30.66
C MET A 16 -1.12 -9.21 -31.02
N ASP A 17 -2.06 -9.87 -30.34
CA ASP A 17 -3.50 -9.69 -30.58
C ASP A 17 -3.95 -8.28 -30.16
N VAL A 18 -3.43 -7.77 -29.04
CA VAL A 18 -3.63 -6.38 -28.59
C VAL A 18 -3.11 -5.39 -29.63
N ARG A 19 -1.90 -5.59 -30.14
CA ARG A 19 -1.28 -4.72 -31.16
C ARG A 19 -2.02 -4.79 -32.50
N GLN A 20 -2.52 -5.97 -32.89
CA GLN A 20 -3.32 -6.14 -34.10
C GLN A 20 -4.67 -5.41 -33.99
N ALA A 21 -5.29 -5.41 -32.80
CA ALA A 21 -6.60 -4.80 -32.60
C ALA A 21 -6.56 -3.29 -32.34
N PHE A 22 -5.52 -2.80 -31.64
CA PHE A 22 -5.45 -1.43 -31.13
C PHE A 22 -4.19 -0.64 -31.54
N GLY A 23 -3.23 -1.27 -32.22
CA GLY A 23 -1.98 -0.63 -32.63
C GLY A 23 -0.89 -0.65 -31.54
N GLU A 24 0.22 0.05 -31.79
CA GLU A 24 1.35 0.15 -30.83
C GLU A 24 1.03 0.98 -29.59
N ASP A 25 0.05 1.87 -29.69
CA ASP A 25 -0.37 2.77 -28.61
C ASP A 25 -1.40 2.16 -27.66
N ALA A 26 -1.58 0.83 -27.69
CA ALA A 26 -2.53 0.16 -26.81
C ALA A 26 -2.08 0.25 -25.35
N ALA A 27 -2.95 0.78 -24.48
CA ALA A 27 -2.70 0.71 -23.04
C ALA A 27 -3.25 -0.59 -22.48
N ILE A 28 -2.37 -1.31 -21.77
CA ILE A 28 -2.72 -2.52 -21.02
C ILE A 28 -3.21 -2.07 -19.64
N LEU A 29 -4.43 -2.46 -19.31
CA LEU A 29 -5.06 -2.10 -18.03
C LEU A 29 -4.89 -3.23 -17.00
N SER A 30 -5.06 -4.48 -17.42
CA SER A 30 -4.97 -5.62 -16.51
C SER A 30 -4.35 -6.82 -17.22
N THR A 31 -3.54 -7.58 -16.48
CA THR A 31 -2.97 -8.85 -16.92
C THR A 31 -3.29 -9.90 -15.87
N ARG A 32 -3.83 -11.05 -16.29
CA ARG A 32 -4.14 -12.16 -15.40
C ARG A 32 -3.64 -13.47 -16.03
N SER A 33 -2.92 -14.26 -15.24
CA SER A 33 -2.59 -15.64 -15.64
C SER A 33 -3.81 -16.53 -15.40
N VAL A 34 -4.23 -17.29 -16.40
CA VAL A 34 -5.38 -18.20 -16.35
C VAL A 34 -4.94 -19.63 -16.66
N GLU A 35 -5.78 -20.60 -16.34
CA GLU A 35 -5.46 -22.01 -16.61
C GLU A 35 -5.28 -22.24 -18.12
N GLY A 36 -4.03 -22.44 -18.55
CA GLY A 36 -3.67 -22.62 -19.95
C GLY A 36 -3.23 -21.37 -20.73
N GLY A 37 -3.04 -20.21 -20.06
CA GLY A 37 -2.48 -19.05 -20.74
C GLY A 37 -2.56 -17.73 -19.96
N VAL A 38 -2.78 -16.63 -20.68
CA VAL A 38 -2.84 -15.28 -20.12
C VAL A 38 -3.99 -14.49 -20.73
N GLU A 39 -4.69 -13.77 -19.87
CA GLU A 39 -5.73 -12.82 -20.20
C GLU A 39 -5.17 -11.39 -20.05
N VAL A 40 -5.26 -10.60 -21.12
CA VAL A 40 -4.83 -9.20 -21.15
C VAL A 40 -6.01 -8.33 -21.54
N VAL A 41 -6.31 -7.34 -20.72
CA VAL A 41 -7.36 -6.36 -20.98
C VAL A 41 -6.70 -5.06 -21.45
N ALA A 42 -7.06 -4.61 -22.64
CA ALA A 42 -6.46 -3.45 -23.27
C ALA A 42 -7.52 -2.49 -23.85
N THR A 43 -7.13 -1.24 -23.98
CA THR A 43 -7.90 -0.17 -24.62
C THR A 43 -6.99 0.58 -25.59
N PRO A 44 -7.51 1.09 -26.72
CA PRO A 44 -6.78 2.07 -27.50
C PRO A 44 -6.77 3.34 -26.64
N ALA A 45 -5.61 3.72 -26.10
CA ALA A 45 -5.49 4.87 -25.22
C ALA A 45 -4.52 5.89 -25.80
N PRO A 46 -4.75 7.19 -25.55
CA PRO A 46 -3.77 8.23 -25.87
C PRO A 46 -2.57 8.11 -24.93
N ALA A 47 -1.38 8.29 -25.49
CA ALA A 47 -0.08 8.25 -24.85
C ALA A 47 0.01 9.16 -23.60
N SER A 48 -0.35 8.64 -22.43
CA SER A 48 -0.03 9.24 -21.14
C SER A 48 0.44 8.13 -20.20
N PRO A 49 1.77 7.99 -20.01
CA PRO A 49 2.36 6.92 -19.20
C PRO A 49 1.89 6.91 -17.73
N ASP A 50 1.33 8.02 -17.24
CA ASP A 50 0.73 8.14 -15.91
C ASP A 50 -0.46 7.20 -15.67
N LYS A 51 -1.35 7.00 -16.66
CA LYS A 51 -2.59 6.24 -16.44
C LYS A 51 -2.42 4.72 -16.53
N ALA A 52 -1.35 4.22 -17.13
CA ALA A 52 -1.09 2.79 -17.22
C ALA A 52 -0.63 2.18 -15.88
N ALA A 53 0.03 2.99 -15.03
CA ALA A 53 0.50 2.57 -13.72
C ALA A 53 -0.64 2.42 -12.69
N GLU A 54 -1.72 3.18 -12.85
CA GLU A 54 -2.83 3.23 -11.88
C GLU A 54 -3.70 1.96 -11.89
N PHE A 55 -3.79 1.24 -13.02
CA PHE A 55 -4.60 0.02 -13.13
C PHE A 55 -3.87 -1.28 -12.75
N ASN A 56 -2.54 -1.28 -12.70
CA ASN A 56 -1.75 -2.44 -12.24
C ASN A 56 -1.67 -2.53 -10.70
N ALA A 57 -2.01 -1.46 -9.98
CA ALA A 57 -1.91 -1.40 -8.52
C ALA A 57 -2.95 -2.24 -7.75
N ALA A 58 -3.90 -2.88 -8.44
CA ALA A 58 -4.99 -3.63 -7.82
C ALA A 58 -4.68 -5.11 -7.49
N ASN A 59 -3.44 -5.59 -7.68
CA ASN A 59 -3.10 -7.01 -7.48
C ASN A 59 -1.87 -7.27 -6.58
N GLU A 60 -1.60 -6.43 -5.60
CA GLU A 60 -0.73 -6.80 -4.47
C GLU A 60 -1.57 -6.99 -3.21
N PRO A 61 -1.32 -8.02 -2.37
CA PRO A 61 -1.82 -8.07 -1.00
C PRO A 61 -1.06 -7.00 -0.22
N SER A 62 -1.42 -5.75 -0.45
CA SER A 62 -0.93 -4.62 0.30
C SER A 62 -1.59 -4.73 1.68
N VAL A 63 -0.80 -5.19 2.67
CA VAL A 63 -1.05 -4.82 4.07
C VAL A 63 -1.28 -3.32 4.04
N SER A 64 -2.54 -2.95 4.21
CA SER A 64 -3.00 -1.65 3.78
C SER A 64 -2.26 -0.61 4.61
N LYS A 65 -1.84 0.50 3.99
CA LYS A 65 -1.27 1.66 4.70
C LYS A 65 -2.13 2.03 5.93
N ALA A 66 -3.44 1.79 5.82
CA ALA A 66 -4.43 1.91 6.88
C ALA A 66 -4.22 0.92 8.06
N GLU A 67 -3.94 -0.36 7.80
CA GLU A 67 -3.68 -1.38 8.82
C GLU A 67 -2.37 -1.08 9.58
N PHE A 68 -1.33 -0.63 8.87
CA PHE A 68 -0.10 -0.17 9.52
C PHE A 68 -0.34 1.10 10.37
N GLY A 69 -1.22 1.99 9.90
CA GLY A 69 -1.66 3.17 10.66
C GLY A 69 -2.45 2.83 11.92
N ALA A 70 -3.31 1.81 11.86
CA ALA A 70 -4.07 1.30 13.00
C ALA A 70 -3.13 0.73 14.08
N MET A 71 -2.21 -0.15 13.71
CA MET A 71 -1.23 -0.73 14.64
C MET A 71 -0.35 0.34 15.30
N ARG A 72 0.06 1.37 14.54
CA ARG A 72 0.83 2.50 15.08
C ARG A 72 0.02 3.32 16.09
N SER A 73 -1.29 3.44 15.89
CA SER A 73 -2.17 4.17 16.81
C SER A 73 -2.41 3.38 18.10
N GLU A 74 -2.48 2.05 18.03
CA GLU A 74 -2.51 1.17 19.19
C GLU A 74 -1.22 1.25 20.02
N LEU A 75 -0.05 1.20 19.36
CA LEU A 75 1.25 1.35 20.05
C LEU A 75 1.38 2.71 20.75
N ASN A 76 0.90 3.79 20.13
CA ASN A 76 0.91 5.12 20.75
C ASN A 76 -0.04 5.20 21.95
N SER A 77 -1.20 4.54 21.89
CA SER A 77 -2.15 4.45 23.02
C SER A 77 -1.54 3.72 24.21
N ILE A 78 -0.86 2.59 23.96
CA ILE A 78 -0.15 1.82 25.01
C ILE A 78 0.98 2.64 25.63
N ARG A 79 1.76 3.33 24.79
CA ARG A 79 2.84 4.22 25.24
C ARG A 79 2.32 5.36 26.13
N SER A 80 1.21 6.00 25.72
CA SER A 80 0.59 7.09 26.49
C SER A 80 0.14 6.61 27.87
N LEU A 81 -0.51 5.44 27.95
CA LEU A 81 -0.93 4.83 29.21
C LEU A 81 0.25 4.53 30.14
N LEU A 82 1.35 3.99 29.60
CA LEU A 82 2.57 3.77 30.37
C LEU A 82 3.16 5.09 30.90
N GLN A 83 3.20 6.12 30.06
CA GLN A 83 3.69 7.45 30.46
C GLN A 83 2.81 8.10 31.53
N GLN A 84 1.48 7.94 31.46
CA GLN A 84 0.55 8.45 32.49
C GLN A 84 0.75 7.77 33.84
N ARG A 85 1.00 6.46 33.87
CA ARG A 85 1.30 5.73 35.12
C ARG A 85 2.66 6.13 35.70
N LEU A 86 3.67 6.32 34.86
CA LEU A 86 5.00 6.77 35.28
C LEU A 86 4.98 8.20 35.84
N ASN A 87 4.23 9.11 35.22
CA ASN A 87 4.05 10.49 35.73
C ASN A 87 3.34 10.53 37.10
N GLY A 88 2.52 9.52 37.43
CA GLY A 88 1.87 9.41 38.74
C GLY A 88 2.78 8.90 39.87
N LEU A 89 3.88 8.20 39.54
CA LEU A 89 4.77 7.55 40.52
C LEU A 89 6.15 8.21 40.61
N ALA A 90 6.58 8.92 39.56
CA ALA A 90 7.89 9.58 39.52
C ALA A 90 8.01 10.73 40.55
N TRP A 91 6.90 11.40 40.89
CA TRP A 91 6.94 12.49 41.87
C TRP A 91 6.93 12.01 43.33
N ASP A 92 6.25 10.91 43.65
CA ASP A 92 6.21 10.36 45.02
C ASP A 92 7.52 9.64 45.38
N GLN A 93 8.17 8.95 44.43
CA GLN A 93 9.45 8.28 44.68
C GLN A 93 10.64 9.25 44.70
N PHE A 94 10.65 10.28 43.84
CA PHE A 94 11.70 11.31 43.83
C PHE A 94 11.68 12.18 45.10
N ALA A 95 10.49 12.53 45.60
CA ALA A 95 10.33 13.25 46.86
C ALA A 95 10.78 12.43 48.08
N ARG A 96 10.67 11.09 48.02
CA ARG A 96 11.10 10.19 49.10
C ARG A 96 12.58 9.79 49.03
N GLN A 97 13.18 9.73 47.84
CA GLN A 97 14.56 9.25 47.67
C GLN A 97 15.66 10.32 47.81
N THR A 98 15.34 11.61 47.72
CA THR A 98 16.39 12.66 47.78
C THR A 98 15.96 13.91 48.58
N PRO A 99 15.80 13.82 49.92
CA PRO A 99 15.54 15.02 50.73
C PRO A 99 16.71 16.02 50.70
N ALA A 100 17.92 15.60 50.29
CA ALA A 100 19.12 16.44 50.28
C ALA A 100 19.23 17.41 49.09
N GLN A 101 18.42 17.26 48.03
CA GLN A 101 18.46 18.16 46.86
C GLN A 101 17.41 19.29 46.91
N ALA A 102 16.47 19.26 47.86
CA ALA A 102 15.48 20.32 48.05
C ALA A 102 16.02 21.57 48.78
N ALA A 103 17.28 21.56 49.23
CA ALA A 103 17.89 22.67 49.99
C ALA A 103 18.65 23.69 49.11
N ILE A 104 18.60 23.56 47.79
CA ILE A 104 19.27 24.49 46.86
C ILE A 104 18.34 24.85 45.72
N TRP A 105 17.23 25.52 46.04
CA TRP A 105 16.56 26.52 45.22
C TRP A 105 16.06 27.64 46.14
#